data_AF-A0A800GK20-F1
#
_entry.id   AF-A0A800GK20-F1
#
_cell.length_a   1.000
_cell.length_b   1.000
_cell.length_c   1.000
_cell.angle_alpha   90.00
_cell.angle_beta   90.00
_cell.angle_gamma   90.00
#
_symmetry.space_group_name_H-M   'P 1'
#
loop_
_entity.id
_entity.type
_entity.pdbx_description
1 polymer ?
#
loop_
_entity_poly.entity_id
_entity_poly.type
_entity_poly.pdbx_seq_one_letter_code
_entity_poly.pdbx_strand_id
1 'polypeptide(L)'
;MDKIEKAMKKALLGNAVSEGNNIPDSIESKAEQTAGIIYTQTRQHRINEEMLVQRRIVAHQQYSAEADVFKMLRTKILKKLRKNSWNNVAITSPMPGAGKSMVAVNLAIAMAMDVNQTVLLVDMDLKSPKVHWYFDLHVKKGLRDFILADLPLTDILVNPEFERLVVLPGRGETSESSSELLTGPKVQQMIEEIKNRYQSRIIIFDLPSILSSDDVLATLDYYDGLLLVLEEGGSQPDEIKKALQVLSGKNLLGTVLNKCANLPAKVQAYD
;
A
#
# COMPACT_ATOMS: atom_id res chain seq x y z
N MET A 1 -16.35 -28.09 -19.49
CA MET A 1 -14.89 -28.04 -19.28
C MET A 1 -14.22 -28.91 -20.30
N ASP A 2 -13.51 -28.31 -21.22
CA ASP A 2 -14.07 -27.87 -22.50
C ASP A 2 -13.08 -28.28 -23.61
N LYS A 3 -13.55 -28.44 -24.84
CA LYS A 3 -12.81 -28.99 -25.99
C LYS A 3 -11.46 -28.29 -26.27
N ILE A 4 -11.27 -27.10 -25.71
CA ILE A 4 -10.06 -26.27 -25.74
C ILE A 4 -8.88 -26.94 -25.02
N GLU A 5 -9.11 -27.59 -23.87
CA GLU A 5 -8.05 -28.24 -23.08
C GLU A 5 -7.52 -29.50 -23.79
N LYS A 6 -8.42 -30.21 -24.48
CA LYS A 6 -8.10 -31.38 -25.31
C LYS A 6 -7.39 -30.98 -26.61
N ALA A 7 -7.65 -29.77 -27.13
CA ALA A 7 -6.96 -29.22 -28.30
C ALA A 7 -5.54 -28.74 -27.96
N MET A 8 -5.34 -28.10 -26.81
CA MET A 8 -4.00 -27.67 -26.35
C MET A 8 -3.09 -28.86 -26.03
N LYS A 9 -3.63 -29.90 -25.38
CA LYS A 9 -2.84 -31.12 -25.10
C LYS A 9 -2.39 -31.82 -26.38
N LYS A 10 -3.23 -31.81 -27.43
CA LYS A 10 -2.90 -32.40 -28.75
C LYS A 10 -1.89 -31.55 -29.54
N ALA A 11 -1.89 -30.23 -29.37
CA ALA A 11 -0.88 -29.34 -29.95
C ALA A 11 0.50 -29.47 -29.27
N LEU A 12 0.53 -29.70 -27.95
CA LEU A 12 1.77 -29.92 -27.19
C LEU A 12 2.40 -31.28 -27.45
N LEU A 13 1.59 -32.33 -27.69
CA LEU A 13 2.06 -33.68 -28.00
C LEU A 13 2.41 -33.88 -29.49
N GLY A 14 1.93 -33.00 -30.38
CA GLY A 14 2.14 -33.12 -31.83
C GLY A 14 3.54 -32.78 -32.34
N ASN A 15 4.35 -32.07 -31.53
CA ASN A 15 5.69 -31.60 -31.93
C ASN A 15 6.84 -32.44 -31.34
N ALA A 16 6.55 -33.57 -30.68
CA ALA A 16 7.55 -34.38 -29.97
C ALA A 16 7.71 -35.81 -30.52
N VAL A 17 7.35 -36.06 -31.78
CA VAL A 17 7.58 -37.37 -32.43
C VAL A 17 8.19 -37.18 -33.82
N SER A 18 9.40 -36.64 -33.85
CA SER A 18 10.40 -36.96 -34.87
C SER A 18 11.73 -36.38 -34.40
N GLU A 19 12.74 -37.24 -34.34
CA GLU A 19 14.12 -36.97 -33.90
C GLU A 19 14.33 -37.05 -32.38
N GLY A 20 14.77 -38.24 -31.96
CA GLY A 20 15.29 -38.46 -30.63
C GLY A 20 16.57 -37.66 -30.44
N ASN A 21 16.55 -36.74 -29.48
CA ASN A 21 17.71 -36.29 -28.72
C ASN A 21 17.23 -35.58 -27.45
N ASN A 22 18.00 -35.76 -26.38
CA ASN A 22 17.80 -35.34 -25.00
C ASN A 22 17.04 -34.02 -24.79
N ILE A 23 16.06 -34.06 -23.88
CA ILE A 23 15.39 -32.88 -23.33
C ILE A 23 16.45 -32.01 -22.62
N PRO A 24 16.65 -30.74 -23.00
CA PRO A 24 17.52 -29.84 -22.24
C PRO A 24 16.89 -29.50 -20.87
N ASP A 25 17.71 -29.44 -19.82
CA ASP A 25 17.37 -29.02 -18.43
C ASP A 25 16.66 -27.65 -18.29
N SER A 26 16.38 -26.97 -19.40
CA SER A 26 15.75 -25.64 -19.45
C SER A 26 14.21 -25.66 -19.46
N ILE A 27 13.57 -26.83 -19.42
CA ILE A 27 12.10 -26.98 -19.38
C ILE A 27 11.59 -27.28 -17.96
N GLU A 28 12.36 -27.97 -17.11
CA GLU A 28 11.99 -28.20 -15.71
C GLU A 28 12.07 -26.90 -14.87
N SER A 29 12.96 -25.97 -15.22
CA SER A 29 13.13 -24.71 -14.47
C SER A 29 12.02 -23.66 -14.68
N LYS A 30 11.06 -23.90 -15.59
CA LYS A 30 9.93 -22.98 -15.83
C LYS A 30 8.63 -23.42 -15.16
N ALA A 31 8.54 -24.66 -14.67
CA ALA A 31 7.38 -25.15 -13.93
C ALA A 31 7.43 -24.79 -12.43
N GLU A 32 8.62 -24.49 -11.89
CA GLU A 32 8.80 -24.09 -10.47
C GLU A 32 8.50 -22.61 -10.18
N GLN A 33 8.29 -21.77 -11.20
CA GLN A 33 8.00 -20.33 -11.02
C GLN A 33 6.54 -19.99 -10.68
N THR A 34 5.70 -21.00 -10.40
CA THR A 34 4.31 -20.82 -9.92
C THR A 34 4.13 -21.17 -8.43
N ALA A 35 5.22 -21.24 -7.66
CA ALA A 35 5.13 -21.32 -6.21
C ALA A 35 4.75 -19.93 -5.66
N GLY A 36 3.49 -19.78 -5.22
CA GLY A 36 3.01 -18.56 -4.56
C GLY A 36 3.90 -18.15 -3.38
N ILE A 37 3.86 -16.86 -3.02
CA ILE A 37 4.71 -16.31 -1.95
C ILE A 37 4.36 -16.99 -0.62
N ILE A 38 5.32 -17.73 -0.05
CA ILE A 38 5.17 -18.36 1.26
C ILE A 38 5.63 -17.35 2.33
N TYR A 39 4.68 -16.88 3.14
CA TYR A 39 4.96 -16.03 4.28
C TYR A 39 5.41 -16.91 5.46
N THR A 40 6.71 -16.91 5.77
CA THR A 40 7.28 -17.80 6.81
C THR A 40 7.14 -17.26 8.23
N GLN A 41 7.04 -15.94 8.39
CA GLN A 41 7.00 -15.28 9.70
C GLN A 41 5.79 -14.33 9.86
N THR A 42 5.09 -14.02 8.77
CA THR A 42 3.99 -13.04 8.79
C THR A 42 2.66 -13.75 8.98
N ARG A 43 1.89 -13.33 9.98
CA ARG A 43 0.53 -13.86 10.21
C ARG A 43 -0.37 -13.52 9.03
N GLN A 44 -1.06 -14.50 8.47
CA GLN A 44 -2.10 -14.29 7.45
C GLN A 44 -3.48 -14.11 8.09
N HIS A 45 -4.33 -13.26 7.50
CA HIS A 45 -5.72 -13.05 7.93
C HIS A 45 -6.68 -13.04 6.75
N ARG A 46 -7.71 -13.90 6.83
CA ARG A 46 -8.74 -14.05 5.81
C ARG A 46 -9.76 -12.93 5.83
N ILE A 47 -9.92 -12.27 4.69
CA ILE A 47 -10.86 -11.16 4.55
C ILE A 47 -12.13 -11.63 3.85
N ASN A 48 -13.27 -11.16 4.34
CA ASN A 48 -14.56 -11.34 3.68
C ASN A 48 -14.70 -10.34 2.51
N GLU A 49 -14.97 -10.84 1.29
CA GLU A 49 -15.12 -10.00 0.09
C GLU A 49 -16.24 -8.97 0.21
N GLU A 50 -17.35 -9.28 0.88
CA GLU A 50 -18.44 -8.32 1.10
C GLU A 50 -17.96 -7.12 1.94
N MET A 51 -17.08 -7.37 2.91
CA MET A 51 -16.51 -6.32 3.74
C MET A 51 -15.58 -5.41 2.94
N LEU A 52 -14.81 -5.94 2.00
CA LEU A 52 -13.98 -5.14 1.10
C LEU A 52 -14.84 -4.14 0.32
N VAL A 53 -15.97 -4.60 -0.23
CA VAL A 53 -16.91 -3.75 -0.97
C VAL A 53 -17.51 -2.67 -0.04
N GLN A 54 -18.03 -3.06 1.13
CA GLN A 54 -18.63 -2.13 2.09
C GLN A 54 -17.64 -1.07 2.57
N ARG A 55 -16.37 -1.44 2.75
CA ARG A 55 -15.28 -0.54 3.20
C ARG A 55 -14.59 0.17 2.04
N ARG A 56 -15.12 0.04 0.80
CA ARG A 56 -14.61 0.66 -0.43
C ARG A 56 -13.17 0.28 -0.77
N ILE A 57 -12.81 -0.96 -0.54
CA ILE A 57 -11.58 -1.57 -1.02
C ILE A 57 -11.87 -2.20 -2.37
N VAL A 58 -11.47 -1.50 -3.43
CA VAL A 58 -11.85 -1.78 -4.82
C VAL A 58 -10.64 -2.14 -5.68
N ALA A 59 -9.42 -1.76 -5.27
CA ALA A 59 -8.21 -1.91 -6.08
C ALA A 59 -7.89 -3.36 -6.48
N HIS A 60 -8.36 -4.35 -5.72
CA HIS A 60 -8.17 -5.78 -6.02
C HIS A 60 -9.03 -6.29 -7.19
N GLN A 61 -10.07 -5.55 -7.58
CA GLN A 61 -11.02 -5.99 -8.59
C GLN A 61 -10.41 -5.87 -9.99
N GLN A 62 -10.51 -6.94 -10.80
CA GLN A 62 -9.89 -6.96 -12.13
C GLN A 62 -10.60 -6.03 -13.13
N TYR A 63 -11.93 -5.94 -13.05
CA TYR A 63 -12.80 -5.23 -13.99
C TYR A 63 -13.70 -4.22 -13.28
N SER A 64 -13.12 -3.15 -12.74
CA SER A 64 -13.85 -2.04 -12.12
C SER A 64 -13.23 -0.70 -12.54
N ALA A 65 -14.08 0.27 -12.86
CA ALA A 65 -13.63 1.61 -13.24
C ALA A 65 -12.95 2.31 -12.05
N GLU A 66 -13.41 2.06 -10.83
CA GLU A 66 -12.81 2.52 -9.59
C GLU A 66 -11.43 1.87 -9.36
N ALA A 67 -11.28 0.58 -9.64
CA ALA A 67 -10.00 -0.10 -9.58
C ALA A 67 -8.99 0.49 -10.60
N ASP A 68 -9.45 0.84 -11.79
CA ASP A 68 -8.61 1.47 -12.83
C ASP A 68 -8.08 2.85 -12.41
N VAL A 69 -8.83 3.61 -11.60
CA VAL A 69 -8.34 4.86 -10.99
C VAL A 69 -7.13 4.59 -10.10
N PHE A 70 -7.17 3.55 -9.26
CA PHE A 70 -6.04 3.18 -8.40
C PHE A 70 -4.87 2.57 -9.19
N LYS A 71 -5.14 1.83 -10.28
CA LYS A 71 -4.07 1.36 -11.20
C LYS A 71 -3.35 2.55 -11.85
N MET A 72 -4.08 3.59 -12.24
CA MET A 72 -3.48 4.82 -12.78
C MET A 72 -2.69 5.58 -11.72
N LEU A 73 -3.25 5.74 -10.50
CA LEU A 73 -2.55 6.38 -9.38
C LEU A 73 -1.24 5.66 -9.08
N ARG A 74 -1.28 4.33 -8.94
CA ARG A 74 -0.07 3.48 -8.80
C ARG A 74 0.96 3.79 -9.87
N THR A 75 0.58 3.76 -11.16
CA THR A 75 1.52 4.01 -12.27
C THR A 75 2.18 5.39 -12.15
N LYS A 76 1.40 6.43 -11.81
CA LYS A 76 1.92 7.79 -11.63
C LYS A 76 2.90 7.87 -10.44
N ILE A 77 2.55 7.26 -9.31
CA ILE A 77 3.39 7.28 -8.10
C ILE A 77 4.67 6.46 -8.31
N LEU A 78 4.58 5.22 -8.80
CA LEU A 78 5.77 4.39 -9.05
C LEU A 78 6.73 5.03 -10.05
N LYS A 79 6.22 5.71 -11.10
CA LYS A 79 7.07 6.46 -12.03
C LYS A 79 7.87 7.57 -11.31
N LYS A 80 7.23 8.31 -10.40
CA LYS A 80 7.89 9.36 -9.61
C LYS A 80 8.88 8.78 -8.59
N LEU A 81 8.53 7.69 -7.92
CA LEU A 81 9.43 7.02 -6.97
C LEU A 81 10.70 6.52 -7.67
N ARG A 82 10.55 5.77 -8.78
CA ARG A 82 11.69 5.27 -9.57
C ARG A 82 12.59 6.40 -10.10
N LYS A 83 11.99 7.48 -10.61
CA LYS A 83 12.75 8.64 -11.14
C LYS A 83 13.68 9.26 -10.09
N ASN A 84 13.27 9.27 -8.83
CA ASN A 84 14.02 9.89 -7.73
C ASN A 84 14.78 8.87 -6.87
N SER A 85 14.78 7.58 -7.24
CA SER A 85 15.33 6.49 -6.42
C SER A 85 14.72 6.44 -5.01
N TRP A 86 13.43 6.75 -4.91
CA TRP A 86 12.65 6.70 -3.68
C TRP A 86 11.92 5.38 -3.53
N ASN A 87 11.65 5.01 -2.29
CA ASN A 87 10.96 3.75 -1.98
C ASN A 87 9.82 3.90 -0.98
N ASN A 88 9.47 5.12 -0.57
CA ASN A 88 8.33 5.33 0.30
C ASN A 88 7.53 6.59 -0.01
N VAL A 89 6.26 6.56 0.39
CA VAL A 89 5.31 7.65 0.23
C VAL A 89 4.43 7.76 1.47
N ALA A 90 4.25 8.97 1.98
CA ALA A 90 3.29 9.28 3.02
C ALA A 90 1.99 9.85 2.43
N ILE A 91 0.88 9.50 3.05
CA ILE A 91 -0.46 9.94 2.64
C ILE A 91 -1.09 10.68 3.81
N THR A 92 -1.50 11.93 3.56
CA THR A 92 -2.17 12.77 4.55
C THR A 92 -3.32 13.55 3.88
N SER A 93 -4.07 14.32 4.65
CA SER A 93 -5.12 15.23 4.17
C SER A 93 -5.06 16.54 4.95
N PRO A 94 -5.65 17.65 4.45
CA PRO A 94 -5.72 18.89 5.22
C PRO A 94 -6.43 18.68 6.56
N MET A 95 -7.62 18.09 6.52
CA MET A 95 -8.48 17.82 7.68
C MET A 95 -8.95 16.36 7.71
N PRO A 96 -9.39 15.85 8.88
CA PRO A 96 -9.97 14.51 8.99
C PRO A 96 -11.19 14.32 8.07
N GLY A 97 -11.45 13.08 7.67
CA GLY A 97 -12.65 12.72 6.90
C GLY A 97 -12.45 12.60 5.39
N ALA A 98 -11.35 13.09 4.82
CA ALA A 98 -11.10 13.06 3.37
C ALA A 98 -10.87 11.67 2.77
N GLY A 99 -10.77 10.62 3.59
CA GLY A 99 -10.57 9.24 3.15
C GLY A 99 -9.11 8.87 2.85
N LYS A 100 -8.14 9.58 3.44
CA LYS A 100 -6.69 9.30 3.34
C LYS A 100 -6.32 7.82 3.55
N SER A 101 -6.89 7.19 4.58
CA SER A 101 -6.62 5.80 4.93
C SER A 101 -7.19 4.82 3.90
N MET A 102 -8.38 5.10 3.35
CA MET A 102 -8.96 4.31 2.26
C MET A 102 -8.10 4.41 0.99
N VAL A 103 -7.62 5.61 0.67
CA VAL A 103 -6.71 5.83 -0.47
C VAL A 103 -5.39 5.08 -0.24
N ALA A 104 -4.84 5.13 0.97
CA ALA A 104 -3.62 4.42 1.34
C ALA A 104 -3.75 2.90 1.18
N VAL A 105 -4.84 2.32 1.69
CA VAL A 105 -5.12 0.88 1.58
C VAL A 105 -5.28 0.45 0.11
N ASN A 106 -6.11 1.16 -0.66
CA ASN A 106 -6.31 0.82 -2.07
C ASN A 106 -5.04 1.02 -2.91
N LEU A 107 -4.24 2.05 -2.63
CA LEU A 107 -2.96 2.25 -3.29
C LEU A 107 -1.97 1.12 -2.94
N ALA A 108 -1.95 0.68 -1.68
CA ALA A 108 -1.10 -0.44 -1.24
C ALA A 108 -1.44 -1.73 -1.99
N ILE A 109 -2.73 -2.06 -2.08
CA ILE A 109 -3.23 -3.22 -2.84
C ILE A 109 -2.85 -3.07 -4.32
N ALA A 110 -3.13 -1.92 -4.94
CA ALA A 110 -2.80 -1.70 -6.34
C ALA A 110 -1.29 -1.88 -6.62
N MET A 111 -0.42 -1.34 -5.75
CA MET A 111 1.03 -1.49 -5.84
C MET A 111 1.46 -2.95 -5.66
N ALA A 112 0.87 -3.69 -4.74
CA ALA A 112 1.20 -5.10 -4.48
C ALA A 112 0.80 -6.03 -5.65
N MET A 113 -0.14 -5.61 -6.49
CA MET A 113 -0.46 -6.30 -7.74
C MET A 113 0.64 -6.18 -8.81
N ASP A 114 1.61 -5.26 -8.68
CA ASP A 114 2.82 -5.27 -9.52
C ASP A 114 3.75 -6.37 -9.02
N VAL A 115 3.99 -7.39 -9.84
CA VAL A 115 4.82 -8.56 -9.49
C VAL A 115 6.26 -8.21 -9.14
N ASN A 116 6.73 -7.02 -9.53
CA ASN A 116 8.10 -6.56 -9.28
C ASN A 116 8.23 -5.79 -7.95
N GLN A 117 7.15 -5.61 -7.20
CA GLN A 117 7.14 -4.78 -5.99
C GLN A 117 6.62 -5.58 -4.80
N THR A 118 7.23 -5.37 -3.63
CA THR A 118 6.61 -5.73 -2.35
C THR A 118 6.16 -4.47 -1.65
N VAL A 119 5.06 -4.53 -0.90
CA VAL A 119 4.46 -3.36 -0.29
C VAL A 119 4.36 -3.56 1.22
N LEU A 120 4.79 -2.55 1.96
CA LEU A 120 4.51 -2.41 3.38
C LEU A 120 3.59 -1.20 3.59
N LEU A 121 2.39 -1.43 4.09
CA LEU A 121 1.50 -0.35 4.56
C LEU A 121 1.68 -0.18 6.06
N VAL A 122 2.07 1.02 6.49
CA VAL A 122 2.25 1.37 7.90
C VAL A 122 1.18 2.36 8.31
N ASP A 123 0.44 2.04 9.36
CA ASP A 123 -0.52 2.95 9.98
C ASP A 123 0.22 3.80 11.05
N MET A 124 0.64 5.01 10.66
CA MET A 124 1.32 5.97 11.52
C MET A 124 0.34 6.95 12.20
N ASP A 125 -0.97 6.79 12.00
CA ASP A 125 -1.99 7.55 12.70
C ASP A 125 -2.24 6.93 14.09
N LEU A 126 -1.34 7.20 15.04
CA LEU A 126 -1.45 6.67 16.41
C LEU A 126 -2.64 7.27 17.20
N LYS A 127 -3.20 8.38 16.73
CA LYS A 127 -4.36 9.04 17.36
C LYS A 127 -5.66 8.36 16.95
N SER A 128 -5.81 8.01 15.67
CA SER A 128 -7.00 7.32 15.15
C SER A 128 -6.63 6.30 14.08
N PRO A 129 -6.00 5.16 14.47
CA PRO A 129 -5.55 4.16 13.50
C PRO A 129 -6.75 3.49 12.84
N LYS A 130 -6.73 3.35 11.51
CA LYS A 130 -7.87 2.83 10.72
C LYS A 130 -7.52 1.72 9.77
N VAL A 131 -6.25 1.45 9.51
CA VAL A 131 -5.85 0.43 8.52
C VAL A 131 -6.36 -0.95 8.92
N HIS A 132 -6.30 -1.27 10.22
CA HIS A 132 -6.83 -2.54 10.74
C HIS A 132 -8.33 -2.71 10.45
N TRP A 133 -9.12 -1.63 10.55
CA TRP A 133 -10.53 -1.65 10.24
C TRP A 133 -10.77 -1.95 8.77
N TYR A 134 -10.01 -1.38 7.82
CA TYR A 134 -10.21 -1.68 6.39
C TYR A 134 -10.02 -3.16 6.04
N PHE A 135 -9.08 -3.83 6.71
CA PHE A 135 -8.74 -5.23 6.47
C PHE A 135 -9.39 -6.22 7.45
N ASP A 136 -10.28 -5.78 8.34
CA ASP A 136 -10.91 -6.60 9.39
C ASP A 136 -9.94 -7.25 10.39
N LEU A 137 -8.77 -6.63 10.58
CA LEU A 137 -7.69 -7.20 11.38
C LEU A 137 -7.99 -7.08 12.87
N HIS A 138 -7.98 -8.22 13.54
CA HIS A 138 -8.00 -8.29 15.01
C HIS A 138 -6.58 -8.06 15.55
N VAL A 139 -6.23 -6.79 15.75
CA VAL A 139 -4.89 -6.34 16.15
C VAL A 139 -4.72 -6.44 17.67
N LYS A 140 -3.97 -7.45 18.11
CA LYS A 140 -3.59 -7.62 19.53
C LYS A 140 -2.37 -6.79 19.92
N LYS A 141 -1.47 -6.54 18.97
CA LYS A 141 -0.24 -5.76 19.11
C LYS A 141 -0.02 -5.00 17.81
N GLY A 142 0.28 -3.71 17.89
CA GLY A 142 0.54 -2.85 16.74
C GLY A 142 1.76 -1.95 16.95
N LEU A 143 1.88 -0.91 16.12
CA LEU A 143 3.00 0.03 16.14
C LEU A 143 3.19 0.67 17.53
N ARG A 144 2.11 1.07 18.21
CA ARG A 144 2.20 1.62 19.57
C ARG A 144 2.83 0.63 20.54
N ASP A 145 2.39 -0.63 20.54
CA ASP A 145 2.93 -1.65 21.44
C ASP A 145 4.43 -1.90 21.14
N PHE A 146 4.84 -1.84 19.87
CA PHE A 146 6.24 -1.92 19.49
C PHE A 146 7.08 -0.75 20.00
N ILE A 147 6.55 0.47 19.96
CA ILE A 147 7.29 1.64 20.44
C ILE A 147 7.47 1.55 21.96
N LEU A 148 6.42 1.18 22.68
CA LEU A 148 6.37 1.20 24.15
C LEU A 148 6.98 -0.05 24.81
N ALA A 149 6.99 -1.19 24.13
CA ALA A 149 7.49 -2.45 24.68
C ALA A 149 8.62 -3.03 23.80
N ASP A 150 9.43 -3.91 24.36
CA ASP A 150 10.48 -4.61 23.61
C ASP A 150 9.89 -5.78 22.81
N LEU A 151 9.13 -5.44 21.77
CA LEU A 151 8.55 -6.40 20.83
C LEU A 151 9.34 -6.41 19.52
N PRO A 152 9.61 -7.58 18.93
CA PRO A 152 10.21 -7.64 17.60
C PRO A 152 9.19 -7.22 16.55
N LEU A 153 9.66 -6.52 15.51
CA LEU A 153 8.81 -6.03 14.42
C LEU A 153 8.05 -7.17 13.72
N THR A 154 8.62 -8.37 13.65
CA THR A 154 7.99 -9.54 13.03
C THR A 154 6.69 -9.96 13.70
N ASP A 155 6.53 -9.71 15.00
CA ASP A 155 5.36 -10.16 15.79
C ASP A 155 4.09 -9.34 15.52
N ILE A 156 4.25 -8.18 14.89
CA ILE A 156 3.17 -7.21 14.66
C ILE A 156 2.87 -7.03 13.16
N LEU A 157 3.67 -7.63 12.28
CA LEU A 157 3.41 -7.60 10.84
C LEU A 157 2.32 -8.61 10.47
N VAL A 158 1.36 -8.15 9.65
CA VAL A 158 0.21 -8.96 9.23
C VAL A 158 0.08 -8.92 7.70
N ASN A 159 -0.12 -10.07 7.08
CA ASN A 159 -0.48 -10.18 5.68
C ASN A 159 -2.02 -10.26 5.58
N PRO A 160 -2.69 -9.27 4.98
CA PRO A 160 -4.15 -9.23 4.85
C PRO A 160 -4.66 -10.08 3.68
N GLU A 161 -4.04 -11.23 3.40
CA GLU A 161 -4.35 -12.11 2.25
C GLU A 161 -4.18 -11.53 0.85
N PHE A 162 -3.52 -10.38 0.72
CA PHE A 162 -3.04 -9.89 -0.56
C PHE A 162 -1.58 -10.29 -0.77
N GLU A 163 -1.28 -10.97 -1.88
CA GLU A 163 0.11 -11.26 -2.24
C GLU A 163 0.95 -9.98 -2.29
N ARG A 164 2.21 -10.08 -1.86
CA ARG A 164 3.19 -8.99 -1.82
C ARG A 164 2.82 -7.82 -0.90
N LEU A 165 1.71 -7.86 -0.17
CA LEU A 165 1.32 -6.83 0.79
C LEU A 165 1.55 -7.28 2.23
N VAL A 166 2.18 -6.44 3.03
CA VAL A 166 2.27 -6.58 4.48
C VAL A 166 1.78 -5.29 5.12
N VAL A 167 1.13 -5.42 6.26
CA VAL A 167 0.60 -4.31 7.06
C VAL A 167 1.30 -4.28 8.40
N LEU A 168 1.77 -3.09 8.79
CA LEU A 168 2.14 -2.74 10.16
C LEU A 168 0.98 -1.92 10.74
N PRO A 169 0.05 -2.55 11.48
CA PRO A 169 -1.15 -1.87 11.95
C PRO A 169 -0.85 -1.00 13.18
N GLY A 170 -1.58 0.09 13.29
CA GLY A 170 -1.73 0.85 14.53
C GLY A 170 -2.71 0.15 15.45
N ARG A 171 -2.71 0.54 16.73
CA ARG A 171 -3.63 -0.01 17.73
C ARG A 171 -3.96 1.02 18.81
N GLY A 172 -5.25 1.14 19.10
CA GLY A 172 -5.80 2.01 20.13
C GLY A 172 -5.64 3.49 19.78
N GLU A 173 -6.27 4.34 20.57
CA GLU A 173 -6.05 5.78 20.53
C GLU A 173 -5.06 6.13 21.64
N THR A 174 -4.05 6.94 21.35
CA THR A 174 -3.13 7.42 22.38
C THR A 174 -3.54 8.80 22.89
N SER A 175 -3.60 8.92 24.22
CA SER A 175 -3.73 10.21 24.92
C SER A 175 -2.38 10.86 25.22
N GLU A 176 -1.28 10.13 25.02
CA GLU A 176 0.09 10.62 25.17
C GLU A 176 0.51 11.43 23.94
N SER A 177 1.61 12.17 24.06
CA SER A 177 2.23 12.92 22.96
C SER A 177 2.73 11.95 21.87
N SER A 178 1.89 11.63 20.89
CA SER A 178 2.19 10.70 19.80
C SER A 178 3.38 11.17 18.95
N SER A 179 3.60 12.48 18.85
CA SER A 179 4.72 13.06 18.12
C SER A 179 6.06 12.74 18.78
N GLU A 180 6.12 12.70 20.11
CA GLU A 180 7.32 12.26 20.85
C GLU A 180 7.59 10.76 20.64
N LEU A 181 6.54 9.93 20.66
CA LEU A 181 6.68 8.49 20.38
C LEU A 181 7.20 8.25 18.96
N LEU A 182 6.69 8.98 17.98
CA LEU A 182 7.05 8.83 16.57
C LEU A 182 8.43 9.37 16.23
N THR A 183 8.92 10.36 16.99
CA THR A 183 10.28 10.91 16.81
C THR A 183 11.35 10.18 17.60
N GLY A 184 10.95 9.24 18.46
CA GLY A 184 11.86 8.46 19.29
C GLY A 184 12.86 7.62 18.50
N PRO A 185 14.03 7.29 19.08
CA PRO A 185 15.10 6.54 18.39
C PRO A 185 14.63 5.18 17.84
N LYS A 186 13.71 4.51 18.53
CA LYS A 186 13.18 3.21 18.13
C LYS A 186 12.41 3.27 16.80
N VAL A 187 11.64 4.34 16.57
CA VAL A 187 10.91 4.54 15.31
C VAL A 187 11.86 4.91 14.18
N GLN A 188 12.86 5.76 14.46
CA GLN A 188 13.89 6.11 13.48
C GLN A 188 14.62 4.86 12.98
N GLN A 189 15.10 4.02 13.90
CA GLN A 189 15.75 2.75 13.57
C GLN A 189 14.82 1.80 12.81
N MET A 190 13.56 1.70 13.22
CA MET A 190 12.57 0.88 12.52
C MET A 190 12.39 1.36 11.08
N ILE A 191 12.25 2.66 10.84
CA ILE A 191 12.07 3.24 9.51
C ILE A 191 13.29 2.98 8.62
N GLU A 192 14.50 3.18 9.15
CA GLU A 192 15.74 2.85 8.45
C GLU A 192 15.83 1.36 8.10
N GLU A 193 15.46 0.48 9.04
CA GLU A 193 15.44 -0.97 8.80
C GLU A 193 14.46 -1.32 7.67
N ILE A 194 13.20 -0.89 7.75
CA ILE A 194 12.18 -1.27 6.76
C ILE A 194 12.47 -0.68 5.37
N LYS A 195 13.11 0.50 5.29
CA LYS A 195 13.53 1.12 4.03
C LYS A 195 14.63 0.33 3.33
N ASN A 196 15.56 -0.24 4.09
CA ASN A 196 16.76 -0.87 3.52
C ASN A 196 16.68 -2.40 3.43
N ARG A 197 15.72 -3.04 4.12
CA ARG A 197 15.65 -4.50 4.21
C ARG A 197 15.36 -5.22 2.89
N TYR A 198 14.68 -4.58 1.94
CA TYR A 198 14.29 -5.21 0.67
C TYR A 198 14.39 -4.22 -0.49
N GLN A 199 15.20 -4.53 -1.50
CA GLN A 199 15.46 -3.64 -2.63
C GLN A 199 14.21 -3.26 -3.43
N SER A 200 13.21 -4.15 -3.52
CA SER A 200 11.96 -3.97 -4.26
C SER A 200 10.78 -3.54 -3.38
N ARG A 201 11.04 -3.11 -2.13
CA ARG A 201 9.97 -2.71 -1.21
C ARG A 201 9.56 -1.27 -1.43
N ILE A 202 8.25 -1.07 -1.57
CA ILE A 202 7.58 0.22 -1.45
C ILE A 202 6.90 0.29 -0.08
N ILE A 203 7.07 1.41 0.61
CA ILE A 203 6.44 1.66 1.90
C ILE A 203 5.41 2.77 1.74
N ILE A 204 4.19 2.51 2.19
CA ILE A 204 3.13 3.51 2.25
C ILE A 204 2.87 3.81 3.72
N PHE A 205 2.95 5.08 4.10
CA PHE A 205 2.61 5.53 5.44
C PHE A 205 1.25 6.23 5.40
N ASP A 206 0.26 5.70 6.11
CA ASP A 206 -1.00 6.40 6.40
C ASP A 206 -0.77 7.29 7.62
N LEU A 207 -0.83 8.61 7.41
CA LEU A 207 -0.57 9.62 8.45
C LEU A 207 -1.88 10.23 8.96
N PRO A 208 -1.92 10.89 10.13
CA PRO A 208 -3.03 11.76 10.48
C PRO A 208 -3.15 12.96 9.52
N SER A 209 -4.23 13.73 9.65
CA SER A 209 -4.42 14.94 8.85
C SER A 209 -3.48 16.06 9.32
N ILE A 210 -2.84 16.73 8.36
CA ILE A 210 -1.69 17.61 8.61
C ILE A 210 -2.02 18.87 9.39
N LEU A 211 -3.26 19.37 9.34
CA LEU A 211 -3.67 20.54 10.11
C LEU A 211 -4.28 20.19 11.48
N SER A 212 -4.55 18.91 11.74
CA SER A 212 -5.13 18.45 13.01
C SER A 212 -4.14 17.70 13.91
N SER A 213 -2.94 17.39 13.42
CA SER A 213 -1.92 16.70 14.19
C SER A 213 -0.51 17.20 13.88
N ASP A 214 0.26 17.42 14.93
CA ASP A 214 1.70 17.70 14.91
C ASP A 214 2.54 16.47 14.51
N ASP A 215 1.99 15.25 14.63
CA ASP A 215 2.67 14.00 14.24
C ASP A 215 3.20 14.04 12.80
N VAL A 216 2.44 14.65 11.89
CA VAL A 216 2.85 14.76 10.48
C VAL A 216 4.10 15.61 10.38
N LEU A 217 4.09 16.80 10.99
CA LEU A 217 5.22 17.73 11.00
C LEU A 217 6.47 17.09 11.61
N ALA A 218 6.28 16.40 12.72
CA ALA A 218 7.36 15.75 13.46
C ALA A 218 8.04 14.62 12.67
N THR A 219 7.34 14.03 11.69
CA THR A 219 7.82 12.85 10.95
C THR A 219 8.09 13.12 9.46
N LEU A 220 7.96 14.36 8.97
CA LEU A 220 8.08 14.69 7.54
C LEU A 220 9.40 14.21 6.91
N ASP A 221 10.49 14.20 7.67
CA ASP A 221 11.83 13.83 7.18
C ASP A 221 12.01 12.32 6.98
N TYR A 222 11.05 11.51 7.43
CA TYR A 222 11.06 10.06 7.19
C TYR A 222 10.59 9.69 5.78
N TYR A 223 9.85 10.60 5.13
CA TYR A 223 9.12 10.32 3.91
C TYR A 223 9.81 10.90 2.68
N ASP A 224 10.05 10.07 1.68
CA ASP A 224 10.68 10.51 0.44
C ASP A 224 9.71 11.35 -0.40
N GLY A 225 8.43 11.00 -0.38
CA GLY A 225 7.36 11.69 -1.11
C GLY A 225 6.05 11.75 -0.32
N LEU A 226 5.26 12.79 -0.59
CA LEU A 226 3.98 13.04 0.08
C LEU A 226 2.83 13.06 -0.93
N LEU A 227 1.68 12.52 -0.55
CA LEU A 227 0.45 12.56 -1.33
C LEU A 227 -0.65 13.19 -0.47
N LEU A 228 -1.25 14.28 -0.97
CA LEU A 228 -2.29 15.01 -0.25
C LEU A 228 -3.68 14.61 -0.77
N VAL A 229 -4.50 14.02 0.11
CA VAL A 229 -5.87 13.61 -0.22
C VAL A 229 -6.84 14.73 0.14
N LEU A 230 -7.64 15.13 -0.84
CA LEU A 230 -8.66 16.16 -0.76
C LEU A 230 -10.05 15.52 -0.89
N GLU A 231 -11.03 16.12 -0.24
CA GLU A 231 -12.44 15.71 -0.33
C GLU A 231 -13.21 16.66 -1.26
N GLU A 232 -13.88 16.12 -2.27
CA GLU A 232 -14.80 16.91 -3.10
C GLU A 232 -15.93 17.48 -2.22
N GLY A 233 -16.10 18.81 -2.26
CA GLY A 233 -17.09 19.53 -1.45
C GLY A 233 -16.78 19.62 0.05
N GLY A 234 -15.84 18.82 0.57
CA GLY A 234 -15.47 18.81 1.99
C GLY A 234 -14.22 19.63 2.33
N SER A 235 -13.17 19.56 1.50
CA SER A 235 -11.91 20.28 1.76
C SER A 235 -12.03 21.76 1.39
N GLN A 236 -11.89 22.65 2.37
CA GLN A 236 -12.04 24.09 2.13
C GLN A 236 -10.79 24.68 1.45
N PRO A 237 -10.94 25.68 0.56
CA PRO A 237 -9.80 26.30 -0.13
C PRO A 237 -8.70 26.81 0.82
N ASP A 238 -9.08 27.40 1.96
CA ASP A 238 -8.13 27.91 2.95
C ASP A 238 -7.37 26.80 3.67
N GLU A 239 -8.01 25.66 3.95
CA GLU A 239 -7.38 24.48 4.55
C GLU A 239 -6.40 23.85 3.56
N ILE A 240 -6.78 23.75 2.28
CA ILE A 240 -5.89 23.27 1.21
C ILE A 240 -4.66 24.17 1.13
N LYS A 241 -4.85 25.50 1.11
CA LYS A 241 -3.75 26.46 1.05
C LYS A 241 -2.82 26.33 2.26
N LYS A 242 -3.36 26.23 3.48
CA LYS A 242 -2.58 26.03 4.70
C LYS A 242 -1.79 24.73 4.66
N ALA A 243 -2.42 23.63 4.25
CA ALA A 243 -1.76 22.33 4.11
C ALA A 243 -0.60 22.39 3.08
N LEU A 244 -0.81 23.04 1.94
CA LEU A 244 0.24 23.23 0.93
C LEU A 244 1.38 24.14 1.43
N GLN A 245 1.07 25.17 2.23
CA GLN A 245 2.09 26.00 2.88
C GLN A 245 2.94 25.20 3.86
N VAL A 246 2.31 24.36 4.67
CA VAL A 246 3.01 23.45 5.59
C VAL A 246 3.91 22.46 4.84
N LEU A 247 3.44 21.94 3.71
CA LEU A 247 4.19 21.02 2.85
C LEU A 247 5.18 21.72 1.92
N SER A 248 5.30 23.05 1.99
CA SER A 248 6.21 23.80 1.14
C SER A 248 7.66 23.36 1.36
N GLY A 249 8.39 23.16 0.27
CA GLY A 249 9.77 22.66 0.31
C GLY A 249 9.91 21.15 0.58
N LYS A 250 8.80 20.42 0.76
CA LYS A 250 8.79 18.95 0.81
C LYS A 250 8.41 18.36 -0.54
N ASN A 251 8.69 17.08 -0.72
CA ASN A 251 8.48 16.35 -1.97
C ASN A 251 7.02 15.95 -2.19
N LEU A 252 6.16 16.93 -2.50
CA LEU A 252 4.76 16.66 -2.82
C LEU A 252 4.62 15.99 -4.20
N LEU A 253 4.24 14.70 -4.20
CA LEU A 253 3.99 13.93 -5.41
C LEU A 253 2.70 14.38 -6.12
N GLY A 254 1.79 15.03 -5.41
CA GLY A 254 0.57 15.61 -5.97
C GLY A 254 -0.60 15.49 -5.02
N THR A 255 -1.80 15.66 -5.56
CA THR A 255 -3.07 15.55 -4.85
C THR A 255 -3.93 14.42 -5.40
N VAL A 256 -4.80 13.87 -4.55
CA VAL A 256 -5.89 12.97 -4.93
C VAL A 256 -7.19 13.61 -4.49
N LEU A 257 -8.10 13.89 -5.43
CA LEU A 257 -9.46 14.27 -5.10
C LEU A 257 -10.29 13.00 -4.88
N ASN A 258 -10.91 12.89 -3.70
CA ASN A 258 -11.67 11.73 -3.26
C ASN A 258 -13.14 12.11 -3.00
N LYS A 259 -14.00 11.07 -2.91
CA LYS A 259 -15.46 11.19 -2.78
C LYS A 259 -16.12 11.95 -3.94
N CYS A 260 -15.53 11.90 -5.13
CA CYS A 260 -16.09 12.53 -6.31
C CYS A 260 -17.47 11.94 -6.64
N ALA A 261 -18.43 12.79 -6.97
CA ALA A 261 -19.77 12.38 -7.39
C ALA A 261 -19.74 11.58 -8.71
N ASN A 262 -18.76 11.88 -9.57
CA ASN A 262 -18.56 11.20 -10.84
C ASN A 262 -17.13 10.66 -10.93
N LEU A 263 -16.97 9.49 -11.54
CA LEU A 263 -15.66 9.04 -11.98
C LEU A 263 -15.14 10.00 -13.07
N PRO A 264 -13.82 10.27 -13.11
CA PRO A 264 -13.26 11.10 -14.16
C PRO A 264 -13.60 10.48 -15.52
N ALA A 265 -14.21 11.26 -16.41
CA ALA A 265 -14.35 10.89 -17.82
C ALA A 265 -12.95 10.49 -18.32
N LYS A 266 -12.81 9.31 -18.95
CA LYS A 266 -11.54 8.68 -19.36
C LYS A 266 -10.39 9.67 -19.38
N VAL A 267 -9.55 9.59 -18.36
CA VAL A 267 -8.54 10.60 -18.02
C VAL A 267 -7.68 10.89 -19.24
N GLN A 268 -7.98 11.99 -19.94
CA GLN A 268 -6.99 12.64 -20.78
C GLN A 268 -5.88 13.06 -19.82
N ALA A 269 -4.71 12.44 -19.97
CA ALA A 269 -3.55 12.79 -19.17
C ALA A 269 -3.28 14.28 -19.39
N TYR A 270 -3.50 15.09 -18.36
CA TYR A 270 -2.87 16.40 -18.30
C TYR A 270 -1.39 16.17 -17.97
N ASP A 271 -0.53 16.74 -18.81
CA ASP A 271 0.93 16.63 -18.82
C ASP A 271 1.60 17.11 -17.52
#